data_AF-A0A2G2NIV1-F1
#
_entry.id   AF-A0A2G2NIV1-F1
#
_cell.length_a   1.000
_cell.length_b   1.000
_cell.length_c   1.000
_cell.angle_alpha   90.00
_cell.angle_beta   90.00
_cell.angle_gamma   90.00
#
_symmetry.space_group_name_H-M   'P 1'
#
loop_
_entity.id
_entity.type
_entity.pdbx_description
1 polymer ?
#
loop_
_entity_poly.entity_id
_entity_poly.type
_entity_poly.pdbx_seq_one_letter_code
_entity_poly.pdbx_strand_id
1 'polypeptide(L)'
;MTDSAENQPEQDPRQEKFVVDTELLTEDQLQGLVEEYCTRYHGLNDTENPMGEQSRVMSAVRRGDLVVWFDPVENTAGLGVPA
;
A
#
# COMPACT_ATOMS: atom_id res chain seq x y z
N MET A 1 -4.36 46.95 6.42
CA MET A 1 -4.93 45.67 5.97
C MET A 1 -3.78 44.68 5.93
N THR A 2 -3.93 43.60 6.66
CA THR A 2 -2.92 42.59 7.04
C THR A 2 -2.50 41.77 5.83
N ASP A 3 -1.20 41.75 5.52
CA ASP A 3 -0.60 40.80 4.59
C ASP A 3 0.28 39.85 5.42
N SER A 4 -0.39 38.92 6.09
CA SER A 4 0.26 37.77 6.72
C SER A 4 0.30 36.68 5.67
N ALA A 5 1.31 36.70 4.80
CA ALA A 5 1.67 35.53 4.02
C ALA A 5 2.19 34.47 5.01
N GLU A 6 1.27 33.64 5.46
CA GLU A 6 1.52 32.53 6.37
C GLU A 6 2.57 31.62 5.75
N ASN A 7 3.73 31.53 6.42
CA ASN A 7 4.74 30.53 6.19
C ASN A 7 4.11 29.18 6.55
N GLN A 8 3.40 28.55 5.61
CA GLN A 8 2.84 27.22 5.82
C GLN A 8 4.05 26.29 6.05
N PRO A 9 4.11 25.58 7.19
CA PRO A 9 5.17 24.61 7.38
C PRO A 9 5.07 23.58 6.26
N GLU A 10 6.16 23.39 5.50
CA GLU A 10 6.28 22.27 4.57
C GLU A 10 5.88 21.00 5.33
N GLN A 11 4.91 20.26 4.78
CA GLN A 11 4.48 19.01 5.39
C GLN A 11 5.70 18.09 5.47
N ASP A 12 5.98 17.61 6.67
CA ASP A 12 7.12 16.74 6.88
C ASP A 12 6.91 15.46 6.07
N PRO A 13 7.83 15.10 5.13
CA PRO A 13 7.68 13.92 4.29
C PRO A 13 7.61 12.62 5.11
N ARG A 14 7.95 12.66 6.40
CA ARG A 14 7.77 11.57 7.37
C ARG A 14 6.34 11.43 7.88
N GLN A 15 5.39 12.23 7.40
CA GLN A 15 3.98 12.18 7.83
C GLN A 15 3.02 11.74 6.73
N GLU A 16 3.46 11.69 5.47
CA GLU A 16 2.59 11.31 4.36
C GLU A 16 2.89 9.90 3.86
N LYS A 17 1.82 9.22 3.43
CA LYS A 17 1.95 7.93 2.75
C LYS A 17 2.64 8.14 1.41
N PHE A 18 3.57 7.26 1.06
CA PHE A 18 4.22 7.28 -0.25
C PHE A 18 4.27 5.89 -0.87
N VAL A 19 4.38 5.86 -2.20
CA VAL A 19 4.54 4.61 -2.96
C VAL A 19 5.99 4.14 -2.86
N VAL A 20 6.16 2.88 -2.49
CA VAL A 20 7.45 2.19 -2.47
C VAL A 20 7.64 1.47 -3.79
N ASP A 21 8.82 1.63 -4.39
CA ASP A 21 9.22 0.86 -5.55
C ASP A 21 9.33 -0.62 -5.18
N THR A 22 8.56 -1.46 -5.88
CA THR A 22 8.50 -2.90 -5.64
C THR A 22 9.83 -3.60 -5.89
N GLU A 23 10.72 -3.03 -6.72
CA GLU A 23 12.06 -3.59 -6.97
C GLU A 23 12.98 -3.49 -5.74
N LEU A 24 12.63 -2.65 -4.76
CA LEU A 24 13.37 -2.51 -3.50
C LEU A 24 12.98 -3.57 -2.45
N LEU A 25 11.92 -4.33 -2.71
CA LEU A 25 11.37 -5.32 -1.79
C LEU A 25 11.82 -6.73 -2.20
N THR A 26 12.04 -7.58 -1.21
CA THR A 26 12.26 -9.01 -1.49
C THR A 26 10.97 -9.67 -1.96
N GLU A 27 11.08 -10.78 -2.69
CA GLU A 27 9.92 -11.55 -3.12
C GLU A 27 9.06 -12.00 -1.92
N ASP A 28 9.69 -12.39 -0.81
CA ASP A 28 8.99 -12.76 0.43
C ASP A 28 8.21 -11.59 1.04
N GLN A 29 8.76 -10.36 1.01
CA GLN A 29 8.07 -9.17 1.50
C GLN A 29 6.85 -8.84 0.64
N LEU A 30 7.00 -8.91 -0.69
CA LEU A 30 5.89 -8.71 -1.62
C LEU A 30 4.81 -9.79 -1.44
N GLN A 31 5.23 -11.03 -1.26
CA GLN A 31 4.36 -12.17 -1.04
C GLN A 31 3.51 -11.98 0.22
N GLY A 32 4.10 -11.57 1.34
CA GLY A 32 3.37 -11.27 2.57
C GLY A 32 2.32 -10.16 2.39
N LEU A 33 2.66 -9.09 1.66
CA LEU A 33 1.72 -8.01 1.34
C LEU A 33 0.56 -8.47 0.45
N VAL A 34 0.84 -9.37 -0.51
CA VAL A 34 -0.17 -9.99 -1.36
C VAL A 34 -1.12 -10.87 -0.55
N GLU A 35 -0.59 -11.67 0.38
CA GLU A 35 -1.39 -12.54 1.25
C GLU A 35 -2.32 -11.74 2.17
N GLU A 36 -1.80 -10.66 2.78
CA GLU A 36 -2.61 -9.74 3.58
C GLU A 36 -3.72 -9.11 2.73
N TYR A 37 -3.40 -8.64 1.52
CA TYR A 37 -4.37 -8.04 0.62
C TYR A 37 -5.50 -9.01 0.23
N CYS A 38 -5.16 -10.27 -0.06
CA CYS A 38 -6.14 -11.30 -0.42
C CYS A 38 -7.07 -11.68 0.75
N THR A 39 -6.57 -11.62 1.98
CA THR A 39 -7.34 -11.99 3.18
C THR A 39 -8.15 -10.83 3.78
N ARG A 40 -7.79 -9.58 3.45
CA ARG A 40 -8.36 -8.35 4.05
C ARG A 40 -9.89 -8.26 4.01
N TYR A 41 -10.51 -8.79 2.96
CA TYR A 41 -11.97 -8.71 2.75
C TYR A 41 -12.66 -10.07 2.75
N HIS A 42 -11.95 -11.14 3.13
CA HIS A 42 -12.52 -12.48 3.14
C HIS A 42 -13.26 -12.74 4.45
N GLY A 43 -14.58 -12.91 4.38
CA GLY A 43 -15.42 -13.22 5.52
C GLY A 43 -15.23 -14.65 6.02
N LEU A 44 -15.56 -14.89 7.30
CA LEU A 44 -15.49 -16.24 7.90
C LEU A 44 -16.46 -17.25 7.28
N ASN A 45 -17.49 -16.78 6.57
CA ASN A 45 -18.51 -17.62 5.92
C ASN A 45 -18.27 -17.78 4.41
N ASP A 46 -17.25 -17.15 3.86
CA ASP A 46 -16.97 -17.24 2.44
C ASP A 46 -16.40 -18.62 2.11
N THR A 47 -16.97 -19.25 1.08
CA THR A 47 -16.62 -20.61 0.65
C THR A 47 -15.45 -20.64 -0.34
N GLU A 48 -15.06 -19.49 -0.87
CA GLU A 48 -13.93 -19.36 -1.77
C GLU A 48 -12.63 -19.42 -0.96
N ASN A 49 -11.52 -19.79 -1.61
CA ASN A 49 -10.22 -19.74 -0.96
C ASN A 49 -9.62 -18.34 -1.23
N PRO A 50 -9.34 -17.51 -0.21
CA PRO A 50 -8.76 -16.18 -0.41
C PRO A 50 -7.42 -16.25 -1.15
N MET A 51 -6.66 -17.33 -0.97
CA MET A 51 -5.37 -17.53 -1.65
C MET A 51 -5.53 -17.92 -3.12
N GLY A 52 -6.75 -18.20 -3.60
CA GLY A 52 -7.02 -18.49 -5.01
C GLY A 52 -6.71 -17.30 -5.94
N GLU A 53 -6.73 -16.08 -5.42
CA GLU A 53 -6.43 -14.86 -6.18
C GLU A 53 -4.97 -14.40 -6.07
N GLN A 54 -4.14 -15.08 -5.28
CA GLN A 54 -2.77 -14.65 -4.98
C GLN A 54 -1.93 -14.38 -6.24
N SER A 55 -1.93 -15.30 -7.21
CA SER A 55 -1.18 -15.11 -8.46
C SER A 55 -1.69 -13.93 -9.30
N ARG A 56 -2.99 -13.65 -9.24
CA ARG A 56 -3.62 -12.51 -9.92
C ARG A 56 -3.20 -11.20 -9.28
N VAL A 57 -3.21 -11.13 -7.95
CA VAL A 57 -2.78 -9.96 -7.18
C VAL A 57 -1.29 -9.70 -7.36
N MET A 58 -0.44 -10.74 -7.26
CA MET A 58 1.00 -10.61 -7.56
C MET A 58 1.25 -10.10 -8.98
N SER A 59 0.46 -10.57 -9.96
CA SER A 59 0.55 -10.07 -11.34
C SER A 59 0.13 -8.60 -11.46
N ALA A 60 -0.86 -8.16 -10.69
CA ALA A 60 -1.28 -6.75 -10.65
C ALA A 60 -0.19 -5.86 -10.03
N VAL A 61 0.49 -6.32 -8.99
CA VAL A 61 1.66 -5.62 -8.40
C VAL A 61 2.76 -5.47 -9.43
N ARG A 62 3.14 -6.56 -10.12
CA ARG A 62 4.20 -6.54 -11.14
C ARG A 62 3.88 -5.66 -12.35
N ARG A 63 2.60 -5.39 -12.63
CA ARG A 63 2.18 -4.47 -13.71
C ARG A 63 2.01 -3.03 -13.24
N GLY A 64 2.09 -2.77 -11.93
CA GLY A 64 1.79 -1.45 -11.36
C GLY A 64 0.30 -1.13 -11.22
N ASP A 65 -0.60 -2.10 -11.45
CA ASP A 65 -2.04 -1.96 -11.21
C ASP A 65 -2.35 -1.89 -9.70
N LEU A 66 -1.49 -2.50 -8.89
CA LEU A 66 -1.46 -2.36 -7.44
C LEU A 66 -0.06 -1.89 -7.03
N VAL A 67 0.01 -0.94 -6.11
CA VAL A 67 1.26 -0.37 -5.60
C VAL A 67 1.39 -0.65 -4.11
N VAL A 68 2.65 -0.76 -3.66
CA VAL A 68 2.95 -0.79 -2.24
C VAL A 68 2.96 0.65 -1.72
N TRP A 69 2.09 0.97 -0.78
CA TRP A 69 2.16 2.21 -0.02
C TRP A 69 2.83 1.95 1.33
N PHE A 70 3.59 2.92 1.81
CA PHE A 70 4.13 2.93 3.16
C PHE A 70 3.62 4.16 3.90
N ASP A 71 3.09 3.93 5.11
CA ASP A 71 2.69 4.95 6.06
C ASP A 71 3.78 5.11 7.12
N PRO A 72 4.56 6.20 7.10
CA PRO A 72 5.61 6.44 8.08
C PRO A 72 5.09 6.78 9.49
N VAL A 73 3.83 7.22 9.62
CA VAL A 73 3.22 7.56 10.92
C VAL A 73 2.84 6.29 11.67
N GLU A 74 2.14 5.40 10.97
CA GLU A 74 1.72 4.10 11.54
C GLU A 74 2.82 3.03 11.45
N ASN A 75 3.89 3.31 10.69
CA ASN A 75 4.94 2.35 10.33
C ASN A 75 4.35 1.07 9.73
N THR A 76 3.41 1.24 8.79
CA THR A 76 2.71 0.13 8.12
C THR A 76 2.90 0.22 6.61
N ALA A 77 2.90 -0.95 5.95
CA ALA A 77 2.87 -1.05 4.50
C ALA A 77 1.64 -1.84 4.07
N GLY A 78 1.15 -1.58 2.88
CA GLY A 78 0.05 -2.35 2.30
C GLY A 78 -0.03 -2.20 0.80
N LEU A 79 -0.91 -2.99 0.17
CA LEU A 79 -1.25 -2.83 -1.24
C LEU A 79 -2.48 -1.93 -1.40
N GLY A 80 -2.49 -1.16 -2.49
CA GLY A 80 -3.61 -0.29 -2.85
C GLY A 80 -3.57 0.08 -4.33
N VAL A 81 -4.65 0.68 -4.80
CA VAL A 81 -4.69 1.29 -6.14
C VAL A 81 -3.85 2.56 -6.14
N PRO A 82 -3.13 2.89 -7.23
CA PRO A 82 -2.46 4.19 -7.38
C PRO A 82 -3.48 5.34 -7.22
N ALA A 83 -3.06 6.44 -6.59
CA ALA A 83 -3.88 7.64 -6.42
C ALA A 83 -4.03 8.46 -7.71
#